data_AF-A0A2R9SRH9-F1
#
_entry.id   AF-A0A2R9SRH9-F1
#
_cell.length_a   1.000
_cell.length_b   1.000
_cell.length_c   1.000
_cell.angle_alpha   90.00
_cell.angle_beta   90.00
_cell.angle_gamma   90.00
#
_symmetry.space_group_name_H-M   'P 1'
#
loop_
_entity.id
_entity.type
_entity.pdbx_description
1 polymer ?
#
loop_
_entity_poly.entity_id
_entity_poly.type
_entity_poly.pdbx_seq_one_letter_code
_entity_poly.pdbx_strand_id
1 'polypeptide(L)'
;MFLKSRNLFLSMLKRLLLQSVCLSFPILIMQLFLFIKPAISKNITKGFIVFSIIVSILFFLGVLIGYYFLTPFLFSFFLGVTEDLSMNTMYNFSDYFQFVFMICLLTGLILEIPAFMVFLTHLGIISPTTIKKFRKFLYPIFCITAVVLTPPDFISDITAMILLISIFEIGLALCAFLENKRKN
;
A
#
# COMPACT_ATOMS: atom_id res chain seq x y z
N MET A 1 33.36 -13.54 -14.59
CA MET A 1 32.57 -14.62 -13.92
C MET A 1 32.17 -14.25 -12.49
N PHE A 2 33.10 -13.83 -11.62
CA PHE A 2 32.83 -13.45 -10.22
C PHE A 2 31.79 -12.32 -10.03
N LEU A 3 31.81 -11.26 -10.86
CA LEU A 3 30.86 -10.15 -10.76
C LEU A 3 29.41 -10.56 -11.05
N LYS A 4 29.19 -11.49 -11.99
CA LYS A 4 27.85 -12.03 -12.33
C LYS A 4 27.29 -12.88 -11.18
N SER A 5 28.14 -13.70 -10.56
CA SER A 5 27.78 -14.53 -9.39
C SER A 5 27.46 -13.67 -8.15
N ARG A 6 28.25 -12.62 -7.88
CA ARG A 6 27.99 -11.66 -6.79
C ARG A 6 26.63 -10.97 -6.95
N ASN A 7 26.34 -10.45 -8.15
CA ASN A 7 25.10 -9.72 -8.40
C ASN A 7 23.87 -10.64 -8.32
N LEU A 8 24.00 -11.89 -8.75
CA LEU A 8 22.96 -12.91 -8.57
C LEU A 8 22.72 -13.22 -7.09
N PHE A 9 23.76 -13.44 -6.30
CA PHE A 9 23.60 -13.67 -4.86
C PHE A 9 22.94 -12.49 -4.15
N LEU A 10 23.38 -11.26 -4.45
CA LEU A 10 22.80 -10.04 -3.88
C LEU A 10 21.33 -9.86 -4.29
N SER A 11 20.93 -10.24 -5.51
CA SER A 11 19.53 -10.16 -5.93
C SER A 11 18.66 -11.21 -5.23
N MET A 12 19.16 -12.43 -5.04
CA MET A 12 18.46 -13.45 -4.25
C MET A 12 18.25 -12.98 -2.80
N LEU A 13 19.30 -12.43 -2.18
CA LEU A 13 19.26 -11.96 -0.80
C LEU A 13 18.28 -10.79 -0.62
N LYS A 14 18.29 -9.80 -1.53
CA LYS A 14 17.32 -8.70 -1.52
C LYS A 14 15.87 -9.20 -1.61
N ARG A 15 15.60 -10.18 -2.49
CA ARG A 15 14.26 -10.78 -2.63
C ARG A 15 13.81 -11.50 -1.35
N LEU A 16 14.68 -12.30 -0.75
CA LEU A 16 14.37 -13.02 0.49
C LEU A 16 14.10 -12.05 1.64
N LEU A 17 14.87 -10.97 1.75
CA LEU A 17 14.63 -9.91 2.73
C LEU A 17 13.24 -9.29 2.56
N LEU A 18 12.88 -8.86 1.35
CA LEU A 18 11.56 -8.31 1.05
C LEU A 18 10.42 -9.27 1.43
N GLN A 19 10.54 -10.55 1.08
CA GLN A 19 9.54 -11.57 1.44
C GLN A 19 9.41 -11.77 2.95
N SER A 20 10.55 -11.84 3.65
CA SER A 20 10.57 -12.03 5.10
C SER A 20 9.89 -10.87 5.82
N VAL A 21 10.03 -9.64 5.32
CA VAL A 21 9.37 -8.44 5.87
C VAL A 21 7.85 -8.54 5.70
N CYS A 22 7.36 -8.92 4.52
CA CYS A 22 5.91 -9.11 4.28
C CYS A 22 5.31 -10.17 5.21
N LEU A 23 5.97 -11.31 5.37
CA LEU A 23 5.49 -12.38 6.26
C LEU A 23 5.55 -11.98 7.73
N SER A 24 6.55 -11.17 8.10
CA SER A 24 6.70 -10.66 9.48
C SER A 24 5.77 -9.48 9.77
N PHE A 25 5.04 -8.96 8.79
CA PHE A 25 4.20 -7.77 8.93
C PHE A 25 3.21 -7.84 10.12
N PRO A 26 2.50 -8.95 10.38
CA PRO A 26 1.61 -9.05 11.53
C PRO A 26 2.34 -8.93 12.88
N ILE A 27 3.57 -9.45 12.95
CA ILE A 27 4.40 -9.36 14.16
C ILE A 27 4.94 -7.94 14.30
N LEU A 28 5.41 -7.33 13.21
CA LEU A 28 5.91 -5.96 13.18
C LEU A 28 4.84 -4.97 13.65
N ILE A 29 3.61 -5.11 13.17
CA ILE A 29 2.54 -4.21 13.56
C ILE A 29 2.14 -4.41 15.03
N MET A 30 2.07 -5.66 15.50
CA MET A 30 1.81 -5.95 16.92
C MET A 30 2.89 -5.33 17.81
N GLN A 31 4.16 -5.41 17.39
CA GLN A 31 5.28 -4.85 18.14
C GLN A 31 5.32 -3.32 18.11
N LEU A 32 4.98 -2.70 16.97
CA LEU A 32 4.74 -1.25 16.87
C LEU A 32 3.66 -0.80 17.85
N PHE A 33 2.53 -1.52 17.92
CA PHE A 33 1.47 -1.17 18.88
C PHE A 33 1.89 -1.37 20.32
N LEU A 34 2.65 -2.43 20.64
CA LEU A 34 3.21 -2.61 21.98
C LEU A 34 4.17 -1.48 22.39
N PHE A 35 4.92 -0.92 21.43
CA PHE A 35 5.77 0.24 21.66
C PHE A 35 4.98 1.53 21.92
N ILE A 36 3.85 1.71 21.22
CA ILE A 36 3.00 2.89 21.39
C ILE A 36 2.09 2.76 22.63
N LYS A 37 1.71 1.54 23.02
CA LYS A 37 0.88 1.23 24.20
C LYS A 37 1.24 2.02 25.47
N PRO A 38 2.52 2.14 25.91
CA PRO A 38 2.87 2.92 27.09
C PRO A 38 2.62 4.43 26.95
N ALA A 39 2.59 4.97 25.74
CA ALA A 39 2.33 6.39 25.48
C ALA A 39 0.83 6.77 25.58
N ILE A 40 -0.06 5.79 25.81
CA ILE A 40 -1.51 5.96 25.73
C ILE A 40 -2.19 5.55 27.03
N SER A 41 -3.30 6.22 27.36
CA SER A 41 -4.18 5.91 28.49
C SER A 41 -4.64 4.44 28.53
N LYS A 42 -4.65 3.86 29.74
CA LYS A 42 -5.03 2.45 30.01
C LYS A 42 -6.41 2.07 29.45
N ASN A 43 -7.36 3.01 29.35
CA ASN A 43 -8.71 2.74 28.83
C ASN A 43 -8.73 2.42 27.33
N ILE A 44 -7.75 2.88 26.55
CA ILE A 44 -7.74 2.74 25.08
C ILE A 44 -7.07 1.42 24.66
N THR A 45 -6.28 0.81 25.56
CA THR A 45 -5.40 -0.34 25.27
C THR A 45 -6.12 -1.63 24.83
N LYS A 46 -7.40 -1.82 25.18
CA LYS A 46 -8.17 -3.04 24.81
C LYS A 46 -8.53 -3.11 23.32
N GLY A 47 -8.71 -1.97 22.66
CA GLY A 47 -9.05 -1.91 21.23
C GLY A 47 -7.86 -2.17 20.30
N PHE A 48 -6.63 -2.06 20.81
CA PHE A 48 -5.41 -2.13 20.01
C PHE A 48 -5.12 -3.51 19.43
N ILE A 49 -5.40 -4.58 20.17
CA ILE A 49 -5.17 -5.95 19.68
C ILE A 49 -6.09 -6.23 18.49
N VAL A 50 -7.36 -5.85 18.60
CA VAL A 50 -8.34 -5.97 17.50
C VAL A 50 -7.92 -5.10 16.32
N PHE A 51 -7.46 -3.87 16.58
CA PHE A 51 -6.99 -2.97 15.54
C PHE A 51 -5.74 -3.52 14.81
N SER A 52 -4.80 -4.14 15.53
CA SER A 52 -3.62 -4.79 14.95
C SER A 52 -3.97 -5.94 14.01
N ILE A 53 -5.00 -6.72 14.35
CA ILE A 53 -5.50 -7.80 13.51
C ILE A 53 -6.16 -7.22 12.25
N ILE A 54 -6.98 -6.17 12.38
CA ILE A 54 -7.62 -5.50 11.25
C ILE A 54 -6.58 -4.95 10.27
N VAL A 55 -5.55 -4.27 10.78
CA VAL A 55 -4.40 -3.80 9.99
C VAL A 55 -3.73 -4.96 9.26
N SER A 56 -3.40 -6.05 9.96
CA SER A 56 -2.77 -7.21 9.31
C SER A 56 -3.62 -7.78 8.18
N ILE A 57 -4.94 -7.88 8.37
CA ILE A 57 -5.87 -8.33 7.33
C ILE A 57 -5.89 -7.36 6.15
N LEU A 58 -5.88 -6.05 6.42
CA LEU A 58 -5.90 -5.02 5.40
C LEU A 58 -4.63 -5.05 4.53
N PHE A 59 -3.46 -5.25 5.15
CA PHE A 59 -2.20 -5.46 4.43
C PHE A 59 -2.27 -6.66 3.48
N PHE A 60 -2.75 -7.82 3.96
CA PHE A 60 -2.87 -9.01 3.11
C PHE A 60 -3.92 -8.84 2.01
N LEU A 61 -5.02 -8.12 2.27
CA LEU A 61 -5.96 -7.72 1.22
C LEU A 61 -5.29 -6.85 0.16
N GLY A 62 -4.44 -5.90 0.57
CA GLY A 62 -3.66 -5.08 -0.35
C GLY A 62 -2.65 -5.88 -1.17
N VAL A 63 -2.02 -6.89 -0.57
CA VAL A 63 -1.14 -7.85 -1.26
C VAL A 63 -1.91 -8.64 -2.31
N LEU A 64 -3.12 -9.14 -1.98
CA LEU A 64 -3.99 -9.87 -2.91
C LEU A 64 -4.43 -8.97 -4.08
N ILE A 65 -4.82 -7.72 -3.82
CA ILE A 65 -5.15 -6.76 -4.87
C ILE A 65 -3.94 -6.50 -5.77
N GLY A 66 -2.75 -6.34 -5.18
CA GLY A 66 -1.50 -6.16 -5.92
C GLY A 66 -1.18 -7.33 -6.86
N TYR A 67 -1.39 -8.55 -6.39
CA TYR A 67 -1.13 -9.76 -7.15
C TYR A 67 -2.16 -10.03 -8.25
N TYR A 68 -3.45 -9.96 -7.92
CA TYR A 68 -4.52 -10.36 -8.85
C TYR A 68 -4.97 -9.26 -9.81
N PHE A 69 -4.80 -7.97 -9.46
CA PHE A 69 -5.27 -6.86 -10.30
C PHE A 69 -4.10 -6.06 -10.88
N LEU A 70 -3.21 -5.54 -10.03
CA LEU A 70 -2.17 -4.61 -10.50
C LEU A 70 -1.04 -5.29 -11.26
N THR A 71 -0.62 -6.47 -10.83
CA THR A 71 0.41 -7.26 -11.53
C THR A 71 0.01 -7.55 -12.99
N PRO A 72 -1.14 -8.21 -13.28
CA PRO A 72 -1.51 -8.49 -14.68
C PRO A 72 -1.75 -7.22 -15.49
N PHE A 73 -2.31 -6.17 -14.87
CA PHE A 73 -2.48 -4.88 -15.53
C PHE A 73 -1.13 -4.30 -16.00
N LEU A 74 -0.12 -4.27 -15.12
CA LEU A 74 1.20 -3.75 -15.47
C LEU A 74 1.94 -4.64 -16.47
N PHE A 75 1.79 -5.97 -16.38
CA PHE A 75 2.37 -6.88 -17.37
C PHE A 75 1.75 -6.73 -18.76
N SER A 76 0.43 -6.59 -18.83
CA SER A 76 -0.28 -6.31 -20.09
C SER A 76 0.22 -5.02 -20.73
N PHE A 77 0.48 -4.00 -19.91
CA PHE A 77 1.06 -2.74 -20.38
C PHE A 77 2.48 -2.92 -20.95
N PHE A 78 3.37 -3.59 -20.20
CA PHE A 78 4.74 -3.81 -20.68
C PHE A 78 4.77 -4.60 -21.99
N LEU A 79 3.90 -5.59 -22.13
CA LEU A 79 3.75 -6.36 -23.37
C LEU A 79 3.34 -5.46 -24.55
N GLY A 80 2.31 -4.64 -24.37
CA GLY A 80 1.85 -3.70 -25.41
C GLY A 80 2.97 -2.74 -25.87
N VAL A 81 3.71 -2.15 -24.93
CA VAL A 81 4.83 -1.25 -25.26
C VAL A 81 5.94 -1.97 -26.04
N THR A 82 6.21 -3.24 -25.73
CA THR A 82 7.26 -4.01 -26.41
C THR A 82 6.87 -4.44 -27.82
N GLU A 83 5.57 -4.70 -28.05
CA GLU A 83 5.02 -4.96 -29.38
C GLU A 83 5.13 -3.71 -30.28
N ASP A 84 4.76 -2.53 -29.75
CA ASP A 84 4.86 -1.25 -30.47
C ASP A 84 6.29 -0.89 -30.86
N LEU A 85 7.27 -1.25 -30.03
CA LEU A 85 8.68 -0.95 -30.26
C LEU A 85 9.43 -2.03 -31.05
N SER A 86 8.77 -3.13 -31.45
CA SER A 86 9.38 -4.27 -32.16
C SER A 86 10.62 -4.86 -31.47
N MET A 87 10.65 -4.80 -30.13
CA MET A 87 11.77 -5.25 -29.30
C MET A 87 11.54 -6.68 -28.83
N ASN A 88 12.55 -7.56 -28.98
CA ASN A 88 12.48 -8.91 -28.44
C ASN A 88 12.46 -8.89 -26.91
N THR A 89 11.36 -9.35 -26.31
CA THR A 89 11.18 -9.41 -24.87
C THR A 89 11.95 -10.59 -24.26
N MET A 90 13.12 -10.30 -23.69
CA MET A 90 13.85 -11.26 -22.86
C MET A 90 13.42 -11.08 -21.40
N TYR A 91 12.49 -11.91 -20.93
CA TYR A 91 12.06 -11.87 -19.53
C TYR A 91 13.06 -12.59 -18.63
N ASN A 92 13.74 -11.84 -17.78
CA ASN A 92 14.51 -12.41 -16.68
C ASN A 92 13.54 -12.83 -15.55
N PHE A 93 13.53 -14.12 -15.24
CA PHE A 93 12.74 -14.68 -14.12
C PHE A 93 13.00 -13.95 -12.79
N SER A 94 14.26 -13.60 -12.53
CA SER A 94 14.68 -12.83 -11.34
C SER A 94 13.95 -11.49 -11.19
N ASP A 95 13.81 -10.77 -12.30
CA ASP A 95 13.29 -9.40 -12.32
C ASP A 95 11.76 -9.42 -12.28
N TYR A 96 11.14 -10.43 -12.90
CA TYR A 96 9.71 -10.70 -12.78
C TYR A 96 9.28 -10.84 -11.32
N PHE A 97 9.91 -11.76 -10.55
CA PHE A 97 9.53 -11.95 -9.15
C PHE A 97 9.77 -10.69 -8.32
N GLN A 98 10.90 -10.01 -8.51
CA GLN A 98 11.18 -8.77 -7.80
C GLN A 98 10.11 -7.70 -8.06
N PHE A 99 9.67 -7.59 -9.31
CA PHE A 99 8.62 -6.66 -9.70
C PHE A 99 7.27 -7.00 -9.05
N VAL A 100 6.84 -8.26 -9.14
CA VAL A 100 5.59 -8.74 -8.51
C VAL A 100 5.62 -8.50 -6.99
N PHE A 101 6.73 -8.86 -6.32
CA PHE A 101 6.86 -8.64 -4.88
C PHE A 101 6.82 -7.16 -4.51
N MET A 102 7.47 -6.30 -5.30
CA MET A 102 7.47 -4.87 -5.07
C MET A 102 6.05 -4.29 -5.18
N ILE A 103 5.29 -4.68 -6.20
CA ILE A 103 3.88 -4.27 -6.35
C ILE A 103 3.06 -4.73 -5.15
N CYS A 104 3.10 -6.02 -4.82
CA CYS A 104 2.35 -6.58 -3.70
C CYS A 104 2.65 -5.85 -2.38
N LEU A 105 3.91 -5.53 -2.13
CA LEU A 105 4.32 -4.81 -0.92
C LEU A 105 3.80 -3.37 -0.95
N LEU A 106 3.99 -2.64 -2.06
CA LEU A 106 3.54 -1.27 -2.20
C LEU A 106 2.01 -1.17 -2.04
N THR A 107 1.26 -2.10 -2.63
CA THR A 107 -0.21 -2.10 -2.56
C THR A 107 -0.70 -2.46 -1.18
N GLY A 108 -0.04 -3.43 -0.51
CA GLY A 108 -0.25 -3.70 0.91
C GLY A 108 -0.09 -2.43 1.76
N LEU A 109 1.01 -1.69 1.57
CA LEU A 109 1.27 -0.45 2.31
C LEU A 109 0.31 0.70 1.96
N ILE A 110 -0.10 0.83 0.70
CA ILE A 110 -1.09 1.84 0.30
C ILE A 110 -2.45 1.56 0.98
N LEU A 111 -2.84 0.28 1.10
CA LEU A 111 -4.07 -0.10 1.78
C LEU A 111 -4.02 0.14 3.29
N GLU A 112 -2.85 0.40 3.88
CA GLU A 112 -2.72 0.79 5.29
C GLU A 112 -3.00 2.27 5.57
N ILE A 113 -3.01 3.12 4.54
CA ILE A 113 -3.28 4.56 4.68
C ILE A 113 -4.60 4.82 5.43
N PRO A 114 -5.74 4.17 5.10
CA PRO A 114 -7.00 4.32 5.83
C PRO A 114 -6.88 3.94 7.32
N ALA A 115 -6.22 2.82 7.61
CA ALA A 115 -6.04 2.38 8.99
C ALA A 115 -5.18 3.37 9.77
N PHE A 116 -4.09 3.87 9.16
CA PHE A 116 -3.23 4.89 9.75
C PHE A 116 -3.99 6.19 10.05
N MET A 117 -4.87 6.64 9.14
CA MET A 117 -5.72 7.82 9.36
C MET A 117 -6.69 7.62 10.54
N VAL A 118 -7.34 6.45 10.61
CA VAL A 118 -8.25 6.09 11.71
C VAL A 118 -7.48 6.04 13.02
N PHE A 119 -6.28 5.49 13.01
CA PHE A 119 -5.40 5.41 14.16
C PHE A 119 -5.06 6.80 14.72
N LEU A 120 -4.58 7.71 13.87
CA LEU A 120 -4.27 9.09 14.26
C LEU A 120 -5.50 9.87 14.74
N THR A 121 -6.66 9.61 14.12
CA THR A 121 -7.93 10.21 14.55
C THR A 121 -8.37 9.68 15.92
N HIS A 122 -8.16 8.39 16.19
CA HIS A 122 -8.47 7.79 17.48
C HIS A 122 -7.61 8.37 18.61
N LEU A 123 -6.34 8.67 18.32
CA LEU A 123 -5.43 9.38 19.23
C LEU A 123 -5.79 10.86 19.42
N GLY A 124 -6.64 11.43 18.57
CA GLY A 124 -6.99 12.85 18.58
C GLY A 124 -5.90 13.76 18.00
N ILE A 125 -4.91 13.19 17.28
CA ILE A 125 -3.83 13.96 16.63
C ILE A 125 -4.37 14.70 15.41
N ILE A 126 -5.29 14.07 14.66
CA ILE A 126 -5.89 14.64 13.46
C ILE A 126 -7.42 14.55 13.57
N SER A 127 -8.11 15.61 13.13
CA SER A 127 -9.57 15.59 13.00
C SER A 127 -10.02 15.28 11.55
N PRO A 128 -11.14 14.57 11.35
CA PRO A 128 -11.77 14.39 10.04
C PRO A 128 -12.02 15.70 9.30
N THR A 129 -12.32 16.78 10.02
CA THR A 129 -12.47 18.13 9.45
C THR A 129 -11.16 18.67 8.87
N THR A 130 -10.03 18.36 9.51
CA THR A 130 -8.69 18.72 9.01
C THR A 130 -8.35 17.89 7.78
N ILE A 131 -8.58 16.58 7.82
CA ILE A 131 -8.34 15.66 6.69
C ILE A 131 -9.16 16.10 5.46
N LYS A 132 -10.43 16.50 5.64
CA LYS A 132 -11.27 17.04 4.56
C LYS A 132 -10.65 18.24 3.85
N LYS A 133 -9.97 19.13 4.59
CA LYS A 133 -9.29 20.30 4.00
C LYS A 133 -8.09 19.90 3.15
N PHE A 134 -7.46 18.76 3.42
CA PHE A 134 -6.33 18.24 2.64
C PHE A 134 -6.73 17.63 1.30
N ARG A 135 -8.03 17.36 1.04
CA ARG A 135 -8.53 16.86 -0.26
C ARG A 135 -8.03 17.66 -1.45
N LYS A 136 -8.01 19.00 -1.32
CA LYS A 136 -7.56 19.91 -2.39
C LYS A 136 -6.09 19.72 -2.79
N PHE A 137 -5.27 19.17 -1.90
CA PHE A 137 -3.86 18.87 -2.16
C PHE A 137 -3.67 17.41 -2.58
N LEU A 138 -4.44 16.48 -2.00
CA LEU A 138 -4.32 15.05 -2.28
C LEU A 138 -4.86 14.66 -3.66
N TYR A 139 -5.98 15.24 -4.12
CA TYR A 139 -6.55 14.85 -5.41
C TYR A 139 -5.62 15.16 -6.60
N PRO A 140 -4.96 16.33 -6.69
CA PRO A 140 -3.92 16.55 -7.71
C PRO A 140 -2.75 15.58 -7.61
N ILE A 141 -2.30 15.27 -6.39
CA ILE A 141 -1.22 14.28 -6.19
C ILE A 141 -1.65 12.92 -6.71
N PHE A 142 -2.87 12.46 -6.40
CA PHE A 142 -3.40 11.19 -6.91
C PHE A 142 -3.52 11.16 -8.43
N CYS A 143 -3.92 12.27 -9.04
CA CYS A 143 -3.96 12.40 -10.50
C CYS A 143 -2.56 12.24 -11.10
N ILE A 144 -1.55 12.96 -10.57
CA ILE A 144 -0.17 12.84 -11.03
C ILE A 144 0.35 11.41 -10.83
N THR A 145 0.11 10.80 -9.67
CA THR A 145 0.56 9.43 -9.41
C THR A 145 -0.15 8.40 -10.27
N ALA A 146 -1.41 8.62 -10.64
CA ALA A 146 -2.13 7.75 -11.56
C ALA A 146 -1.46 7.77 -12.92
N VAL A 147 -1.31 8.95 -13.54
CA VAL A 147 -0.68 9.13 -14.86
C VAL A 147 0.77 8.62 -14.89
N VAL A 148 1.51 8.70 -13.78
CA VAL A 148 2.88 8.16 -13.70
C VAL A 148 2.88 6.63 -13.59
N LEU A 149 1.86 6.04 -12.98
CA LEU A 149 1.76 4.60 -12.75
C LEU A 149 1.13 3.85 -13.93
N THR A 150 0.19 4.48 -14.62
CA THR A 150 -0.55 3.87 -15.74
C THR A 150 0.01 4.28 -17.11
N PRO A 151 -0.21 3.46 -18.15
CA PRO A 151 -0.04 3.89 -19.54
C PRO A 151 -0.71 5.24 -19.82
N PRO A 152 -0.31 5.95 -20.89
CA PRO A 152 -0.98 7.15 -21.37
C PRO A 152 -2.35 6.82 -22.02
N ASP A 153 -3.23 6.16 -21.27
CA ASP A 153 -4.57 5.76 -21.65
C ASP A 153 -5.58 6.38 -20.67
N PHE A 154 -6.45 7.24 -21.18
CA PHE A 154 -7.42 7.98 -20.37
C PHE A 154 -8.27 7.08 -19.44
N ILE A 155 -8.69 5.90 -19.91
CA ILE A 155 -9.53 4.98 -19.12
C ILE A 155 -8.73 4.40 -17.95
N SER A 156 -7.48 4.00 -18.21
CA SER A 156 -6.57 3.45 -17.20
C SER A 156 -6.22 4.48 -16.13
N ASP A 157 -5.91 5.71 -16.55
CA ASP A 157 -5.61 6.83 -15.65
C ASP A 157 -6.78 7.14 -14.71
N ILE A 158 -7.99 7.23 -15.27
CA ILE A 158 -9.21 7.47 -14.49
C ILE A 158 -9.45 6.31 -13.52
N THR A 159 -9.23 5.07 -13.94
CA THR A 159 -9.43 3.89 -13.10
C THR A 159 -8.46 3.87 -11.91
N ALA A 160 -7.17 4.15 -12.15
CA ALA A 160 -6.16 4.24 -11.10
C ALA A 160 -6.41 5.43 -10.15
N MET A 161 -6.81 6.58 -10.69
CA MET A 161 -7.17 7.75 -9.90
C MET A 161 -8.38 7.46 -9.00
N ILE A 162 -9.43 6.82 -9.53
CA ILE A 162 -10.61 6.41 -8.75
C ILE A 162 -10.18 5.46 -7.63
N LEU A 163 -9.33 4.47 -7.90
CA LEU A 163 -8.84 3.53 -6.89
C LEU A 163 -8.16 4.25 -5.72
N LEU A 164 -7.23 5.17 -6.01
CA LEU A 164 -6.50 5.94 -4.98
C LEU A 164 -7.44 6.85 -4.18
N ILE A 165 -8.36 7.55 -4.85
CA ILE A 165 -9.35 8.41 -4.19
C ILE A 165 -10.28 7.57 -3.31
N SER A 166 -10.74 6.41 -3.79
CA SER A 166 -11.61 5.51 -3.03
C SER A 166 -10.95 5.06 -1.73
N ILE A 167 -9.67 4.66 -1.77
CA ILE A 167 -8.92 4.27 -0.57
C ILE A 167 -8.89 5.42 0.44
N PHE A 168 -8.54 6.63 -0.02
CA PHE A 168 -8.52 7.81 0.86
C PHE A 168 -9.90 8.16 1.44
N GLU A 169 -10.95 8.14 0.61
CA GLU A 169 -12.31 8.49 1.05
C GLU A 169 -12.88 7.46 2.02
N ILE A 170 -12.59 6.17 1.85
CA ILE A 170 -12.93 5.12 2.82
C ILE A 170 -12.28 5.44 4.18
N GLY A 171 -10.98 5.77 4.18
CA GLY A 171 -10.27 6.17 5.40
C GLY A 171 -10.90 7.38 6.09
N LEU A 172 -11.21 8.42 5.31
CA LEU A 172 -11.86 9.62 5.84
C LEU A 172 -13.28 9.36 6.37
N ALA A 173 -14.06 8.51 5.71
CA ALA A 173 -15.40 8.12 6.15
C ALA A 173 -15.34 7.37 7.50
N LEU A 174 -14.39 6.44 7.65
CA LEU A 174 -14.15 5.73 8.92
C LEU A 174 -13.74 6.71 10.04
N CYS A 175 -12.87 7.67 9.74
CA CYS A 175 -12.47 8.70 10.70
C CYS A 175 -13.68 9.55 11.16
N ALA A 176 -14.56 9.95 10.22
CA ALA A 176 -15.76 10.71 10.53
C ALA A 176 -16.77 9.91 11.37
N PHE A 177 -16.95 8.63 11.07
CA PHE A 177 -17.79 7.73 11.86
C PHE A 177 -17.28 7.60 13.31
N LEU A 178 -15.96 7.45 13.49
CA LEU A 178 -15.33 7.36 14.80
C LEU A 178 -15.52 8.65 15.62
N GLU A 179 -15.36 9.82 14.99
CA GLU A 179 -15.53 11.12 15.67
C GLU A 179 -16.99 11.33 16.13
N ASN A 180 -17.97 10.97 15.29
CA ASN A 180 -19.39 11.06 15.67
C ASN A 180 -19.72 10.14 16.86
N LYS A 181 -19.19 8.92 16.89
CA LYS A 181 -19.39 7.99 18.00
C LYS A 181 -18.75 8.47 19.31
N ARG A 182 -17.74 9.35 19.26
CA ARG A 182 -17.11 9.96 20.45
C ARG A 182 -17.92 11.13 21.00
N LYS A 183 -18.74 11.80 20.17
CA LYS A 183 -19.56 12.95 20.56
C LYS A 183 -20.94 12.55 21.12
N ASN A 184 -21.44 11.38 20.77
CA ASN A 184 -22.64 10.76 21.34
C ASN A 184 -22.30 9.90 22.56
#